data_AF-A0A2T7U216-F1
#
_entry.id   AF-A0A2T7U216-F1
#
_cell.length_a   1.000
_cell.length_b   1.000
_cell.length_c   1.000
_cell.angle_alpha   90.00
_cell.angle_beta   90.00
_cell.angle_gamma   90.00
#
_symmetry.space_group_name_H-M   'P 1'
#
loop_
_entity.id
_entity.type
_entity.pdbx_description
1 polymer ?
#
loop_
_entity_poly.entity_id
_entity_poly.type
_entity_poly.pdbx_seq_one_letter_code
_entity_poly.pdbx_strand_id
1 'polypeptide(L)'
;MNEDEFKAGFHSWLAEGRMQQVRDYASRGRSLEKTSIERLQGEWIALVRAWVTNPHEHSNPQRADIEAEFTLRGLEPPYEMVKDEFEAIIGFASNTMENLDDIEKDRINDEIADELAEFLVGEQSRRN
;
A
#
# COMPACT_ATOMS: atom_id res chain seq x y z
N MET A 1 23.22 1.50 -9.54
CA MET A 1 22.21 2.30 -8.83
C MET A 1 22.74 2.57 -7.44
N ASN A 2 22.83 3.83 -7.03
CA ASN A 2 23.20 4.18 -5.66
C ASN A 2 21.96 4.12 -4.73
N GLU A 3 22.16 4.25 -3.42
CA GLU A 3 21.09 4.14 -2.42
C GLU A 3 19.98 5.20 -2.63
N ASP A 4 20.35 6.42 -3.01
CA ASP A 4 19.40 7.51 -3.23
C ASP A 4 18.55 7.29 -4.48
N GLU A 5 19.15 6.81 -5.57
CA GLU A 5 18.46 6.41 -6.79
C GLU A 5 17.48 5.25 -6.53
N PHE A 6 17.88 4.27 -5.71
CA PHE A 6 17.00 3.16 -5.31
C PHE A 6 15.80 3.67 -4.51
N LYS A 7 16.03 4.52 -3.50
CA LYS A 7 14.94 5.11 -2.69
C LYS A 7 13.99 5.92 -3.56
N ALA A 8 14.51 6.76 -4.45
CA ALA A 8 13.68 7.56 -5.37
C ALA A 8 12.86 6.68 -6.31
N GLY A 9 13.46 5.61 -6.85
CA GLY A 9 12.76 4.61 -7.67
C GLY A 9 11.65 3.91 -6.88
N PHE A 10 11.95 3.45 -5.68
CA PHE A 10 10.99 2.80 -4.80
C PHE A 10 9.80 3.70 -4.43
N HIS A 11 10.06 4.96 -4.07
CA HIS A 11 8.99 5.93 -3.83
C HIS A 11 8.12 6.19 -5.06
N SER A 12 8.73 6.21 -6.26
CA SER A 12 8.00 6.40 -7.52
C SER A 12 7.13 5.19 -7.85
N TRP A 13 7.65 3.98 -7.65
CA TRP A 13 6.90 2.73 -7.81
C TRP A 13 5.69 2.66 -6.88
N LEU A 14 5.86 3.01 -5.59
CA LEU A 14 4.75 3.10 -4.64
C LEU A 14 3.70 4.15 -5.05
N ALA A 15 4.15 5.31 -5.54
CA ALA A 15 3.26 6.37 -6.01
C ALA A 15 2.46 5.95 -7.25
N GLU A 16 3.09 5.28 -8.23
CA GLU A 16 2.41 4.72 -9.41
C GLU A 16 1.37 3.68 -8.98
N GLY A 17 1.70 2.79 -8.05
CA GLY A 17 0.77 1.80 -7.50
C GLY A 17 -0.48 2.46 -6.90
N ARG A 18 -0.30 3.50 -6.07
CA ARG A 18 -1.42 4.28 -5.50
C ARG A 18 -2.23 4.99 -6.59
N MET A 19 -1.58 5.57 -7.59
CA MET A 19 -2.26 6.23 -8.72
C MET A 19 -3.09 5.23 -9.55
N GLN A 20 -2.57 4.02 -9.78
CA GLN A 20 -3.27 2.97 -10.50
C GLN A 20 -4.51 2.50 -9.73
N GLN A 21 -4.40 2.31 -8.41
CA GLN A 21 -5.56 1.99 -7.55
C GLN A 21 -6.64 3.07 -7.63
N VAL A 22 -6.26 4.35 -7.55
CA VAL A 22 -7.20 5.49 -7.69
C VAL A 22 -7.88 5.47 -9.05
N ARG A 23 -7.11 5.24 -10.13
CA ARG A 23 -7.64 5.16 -11.50
C ARG A 23 -8.63 4.01 -11.64
N ASP A 24 -8.28 2.83 -11.14
CA ASP A 24 -9.12 1.64 -11.23
C ASP A 24 -10.44 1.87 -10.48
N TYR A 25 -10.38 2.39 -9.25
CA TYR A 25 -11.56 2.76 -8.48
C TYR A 25 -12.43 3.82 -9.18
N ALA A 26 -11.81 4.87 -9.74
CA ALA A 26 -12.52 5.90 -10.48
C ALA A 26 -13.21 5.34 -11.73
N SER A 27 -12.54 4.44 -12.48
CA SER A 27 -13.11 3.79 -13.66
C SER A 27 -14.30 2.87 -13.34
N ARG A 28 -14.35 2.31 -12.13
CA ARG A 28 -15.50 1.54 -11.62
C ARG A 28 -16.69 2.42 -11.21
N GLY A 29 -16.57 3.75 -11.28
CA GLY A 29 -17.68 4.69 -11.07
C GLY A 29 -17.81 5.26 -9.66
N ARG A 30 -16.73 5.26 -8.87
CA ARG A 30 -16.65 5.90 -7.54
C ARG A 30 -17.84 5.59 -6.63
N SER A 31 -18.05 4.30 -6.35
CA SER A 31 -19.18 3.81 -5.55
C SER A 31 -19.31 4.47 -4.17
N LEU A 32 -18.22 4.99 -3.60
CA LEU A 32 -18.18 5.62 -2.29
C LEU A 32 -18.35 7.14 -2.33
N GLU A 33 -18.51 7.78 -3.49
CA GLU A 33 -18.61 9.24 -3.64
C GLU A 33 -19.66 9.90 -2.73
N LYS A 34 -20.79 9.22 -2.52
CA LYS A 34 -21.90 9.74 -1.71
C LYS A 34 -21.80 9.37 -0.22
N THR A 35 -20.82 8.56 0.15
CA THR A 35 -20.59 8.15 1.54
C THR A 35 -20.02 9.33 2.33
N SER A 36 -20.55 9.56 3.53
CA SER A 36 -20.04 10.63 4.41
C SER A 36 -18.61 10.36 4.86
N ILE A 37 -17.87 11.41 5.20
CA ILE A 37 -16.48 11.30 5.64
C ILE A 37 -16.39 10.46 6.93
N GLU A 38 -17.31 10.67 7.87
CA GLU A 38 -17.35 9.97 9.16
C GLU A 38 -17.56 8.46 8.95
N ARG A 39 -18.41 8.10 7.98
CA ARG A 39 -18.64 6.71 7.64
C ARG A 39 -17.42 6.07 6.97
N LEU A 40 -16.76 6.77 6.04
CA LEU A 40 -15.52 6.29 5.42
C LEU A 40 -14.41 6.08 6.45
N GLN A 41 -14.25 7.02 7.38
CA GLN A 41 -13.29 6.91 8.47
C GLN A 41 -13.60 5.69 9.35
N GLY A 42 -14.85 5.50 9.76
CA GLY A 42 -15.26 4.36 10.57
C GLY A 42 -15.03 3.01 9.88
N GLU A 43 -15.39 2.89 8.59
CA GLU A 43 -15.18 1.68 7.81
C GLU A 43 -13.69 1.38 7.61
N TRP A 44 -12.87 2.40 7.31
CA TRP A 44 -11.43 2.22 7.15
C TRP A 44 -10.75 1.77 8.46
N ILE A 45 -11.09 2.39 9.59
CA ILE A 45 -10.57 1.99 10.91
C ILE A 45 -10.95 0.54 11.22
N ALA A 46 -12.18 0.13 10.93
CA ALA A 46 -12.63 -1.24 11.14
C ALA A 46 -11.83 -2.25 10.30
N LEU A 47 -11.52 -1.92 9.05
CA LEU A 47 -10.71 -2.76 8.17
C LEU A 47 -9.27 -2.88 8.66
N VAL A 48 -8.65 -1.78 9.11
CA VAL A 48 -7.28 -1.81 9.67
C VAL A 48 -7.23 -2.66 10.94
N ARG A 49 -8.22 -2.54 11.83
CA ARG A 49 -8.32 -3.39 13.03
C ARG A 49 -8.53 -4.86 12.70
N ALA A 50 -9.37 -5.16 11.72
CA ALA A 50 -9.56 -6.53 11.25
C ALA A 50 -8.25 -7.12 10.71
N TRP A 51 -7.43 -6.32 10.03
CA TRP A 51 -6.13 -6.75 9.53
C TRP A 51 -5.17 -7.18 10.65
N VAL A 52 -5.14 -6.49 11.79
CA VAL A 52 -4.36 -6.93 12.96
C VAL A 52 -4.77 -8.33 13.42
N THR A 53 -6.06 -8.61 13.40
CA THR A 53 -6.58 -9.92 13.84
C THR A 53 -6.48 -11.02 12.78
N ASN A 54 -6.45 -10.64 11.50
CA ASN A 54 -6.36 -11.55 10.37
C ASN A 54 -5.44 -10.94 9.29
N PRO A 55 -4.15 -11.31 9.27
CA PRO A 55 -3.18 -10.81 8.30
C PRO A 55 -3.59 -11.03 6.83
N HIS A 56 -4.46 -12.00 6.53
CA HIS A 56 -4.96 -12.24 5.17
C HIS A 56 -5.95 -11.18 4.68
N GLU A 57 -6.49 -10.33 5.55
CA GLU A 57 -7.36 -9.21 5.18
C GLU A 57 -6.60 -8.01 4.58
N HIS A 58 -5.26 -8.05 4.52
CA HIS A 58 -4.47 -6.98 3.90
C HIS A 58 -4.88 -6.69 2.44
N SER A 59 -5.34 -7.71 1.71
CA SER A 59 -5.76 -7.61 0.32
C SER A 59 -7.23 -7.23 0.14
N ASN A 60 -7.91 -6.77 1.20
CA ASN A 60 -9.32 -6.43 1.13
C ASN A 60 -9.54 -5.26 0.14
N PRO A 61 -10.25 -5.48 -0.99
CA PRO A 61 -10.40 -4.46 -2.02
C PRO A 61 -11.20 -3.24 -1.54
N GLN A 62 -12.05 -3.42 -0.52
CA GLN A 62 -12.79 -2.30 0.07
C GLN A 62 -11.88 -1.28 0.75
N ARG A 63 -10.76 -1.73 1.35
CA ARG A 63 -9.78 -0.80 1.95
C ARG A 63 -9.16 0.08 0.87
N ALA A 64 -8.73 -0.52 -0.24
CA ALA A 64 -8.15 0.19 -1.37
C ALA A 64 -9.14 1.19 -1.99
N ASP A 65 -10.43 0.83 -2.11
CA ASP A 65 -11.47 1.74 -2.59
C ASP A 65 -11.68 2.94 -1.65
N ILE A 66 -11.66 2.72 -0.33
CA ILE A 66 -11.80 3.80 0.64
C ILE A 66 -10.57 4.73 0.61
N GLU A 67 -9.36 4.19 0.54
CA GLU A 67 -8.11 4.97 0.43
C GLU A 67 -8.05 5.76 -0.90
N ALA A 68 -8.55 5.17 -1.98
CA ALA A 68 -8.70 5.86 -3.26
C ALA A 68 -9.71 7.01 -3.17
N GLU A 69 -10.85 6.82 -2.52
CA GLU A 69 -11.84 7.88 -2.30
C GLU A 69 -11.31 9.00 -1.40
N PHE A 70 -10.56 8.69 -0.34
CA PHE A 70 -9.86 9.70 0.47
C PHE A 70 -8.92 10.54 -0.40
N THR A 71 -8.10 9.89 -1.22
CA THR A 71 -7.17 10.55 -2.13
C THR A 71 -7.91 11.46 -3.13
N LEU A 72 -9.01 11.00 -3.72
CA LEU A 72 -9.82 11.79 -4.67
C LEU A 72 -10.51 12.99 -4.00
N ARG A 73 -10.80 12.91 -2.70
CA ARG A 73 -11.35 14.03 -1.91
C ARG A 73 -10.28 14.98 -1.37
N GLY A 74 -9.00 14.70 -1.58
CA GLY A 74 -7.91 15.47 -0.98
C GLY A 74 -7.85 15.33 0.55
N LEU A 75 -8.28 14.18 1.07
CA LEU A 75 -8.30 13.86 2.49
C LEU A 75 -7.27 12.75 2.78
N GLU A 76 -6.71 12.77 3.98
CA GLU A 76 -5.90 11.67 4.47
C GLU A 76 -6.75 10.68 5.27
N PRO A 77 -6.49 9.38 5.16
CA PRO A 77 -7.03 8.39 6.11
C PRO A 77 -6.66 8.75 7.56
N PRO A 78 -7.49 8.37 8.54
CA PRO A 78 -7.27 8.70 9.95
C PRO A 78 -6.17 7.83 10.60
N TYR A 79 -4.94 7.90 10.08
CA TYR A 79 -3.79 7.10 10.52
C TYR A 79 -3.52 7.20 12.03
N GLU A 80 -3.68 8.39 12.61
CA GLU A 80 -3.51 8.63 14.04
C GLU A 80 -4.44 7.79 14.93
N MET A 81 -5.62 7.41 14.42
CA MET A 81 -6.61 6.64 15.19
C MET A 81 -6.34 5.13 15.21
N VAL A 82 -5.38 4.67 14.40
CA VAL A 82 -5.02 3.25 14.24
C VAL A 82 -3.51 3.04 14.36
N LYS A 83 -2.82 3.96 15.04
CA LYS A 83 -1.36 3.93 15.15
C LYS A 83 -0.88 2.65 15.84
N ASP A 84 -1.52 2.27 16.94
CA ASP A 84 -1.20 1.07 17.70
C ASP A 84 -1.38 -0.20 16.86
N GLU A 85 -2.42 -0.23 16.02
CA GLU A 85 -2.68 -1.31 15.08
C GLU A 85 -1.58 -1.43 14.00
N PHE A 86 -1.12 -0.30 13.45
CA PHE A 86 0.02 -0.31 12.52
C PHE A 86 1.32 -0.76 13.20
N GLU A 87 1.58 -0.31 14.42
CA GLU A 87 2.75 -0.76 15.19
C GLU A 87 2.71 -2.28 15.43
N ALA A 88 1.52 -2.83 15.73
CA ALA A 88 1.34 -4.27 15.87
C ALA A 88 1.58 -5.03 14.55
N ILE A 89 1.08 -4.52 13.42
CA ILE A 89 1.29 -5.13 12.09
C ILE A 89 2.77 -5.10 11.72
N ILE A 90 3.45 -3.96 11.93
CA ILE A 90 4.90 -3.83 11.68
C ILE A 90 5.68 -4.79 12.57
N GLY A 91 5.33 -4.89 13.85
CA GLY A 91 5.96 -5.83 14.78
C GLY A 91 5.79 -7.29 14.34
N PHE A 92 4.58 -7.68 13.89
CA PHE A 92 4.33 -9.01 13.34
C PHE A 92 5.18 -9.27 12.09
N ALA A 93 5.18 -8.35 11.12
CA ALA A 93 5.95 -8.48 9.89
C ALA A 93 7.45 -8.60 10.16
N SER A 94 8.00 -7.74 11.03
CA SER A 94 9.42 -7.79 11.43
C SER A 94 9.78 -9.12 12.09
N ASN A 95 8.96 -9.61 13.03
CA ASN A 95 9.21 -10.90 13.67
C ASN A 95 9.09 -12.06 12.66
N THR A 96 8.13 -12.02 11.72
CA THR A 96 8.05 -13.01 10.65
C THR A 96 9.33 -12.98 9.81
N MET A 97 9.78 -11.80 9.37
CA MET A 97 11.01 -11.67 8.58
C MET A 97 12.22 -12.16 9.37
N GLU A 98 12.37 -11.83 10.65
CA GLU A 98 13.50 -12.30 11.47
C GLU A 98 13.58 -13.83 11.55
N ASN A 99 12.42 -14.50 11.60
CA ASN A 99 12.31 -15.96 11.71
C ASN A 99 12.41 -16.70 10.36
N LEU A 100 12.42 -16.01 9.22
CA LEU A 100 12.72 -16.62 7.93
C LEU A 100 14.21 -17.00 7.85
N ASP A 101 14.53 -18.06 7.13
CA ASP A 101 15.92 -18.38 6.85
C ASP A 101 16.54 -17.39 5.85
N ASP A 102 17.87 -17.36 5.78
CA ASP A 102 18.58 -16.41 4.92
C ASP A 102 18.28 -16.63 3.42
N ILE A 103 17.95 -17.87 3.02
CA ILE A 103 17.61 -18.19 1.63
C ILE A 103 16.24 -17.59 1.27
N GLU A 104 15.26 -17.70 2.16
CA GLU A 104 13.93 -17.12 1.98
C GLU A 104 13.98 -15.59 1.99
N LYS A 105 14.79 -15.00 2.85
CA LYS A 105 15.04 -13.54 2.88
C LYS A 105 15.66 -13.05 1.57
N ASP A 106 16.70 -13.71 1.10
CA ASP A 106 17.37 -13.37 -0.16
C ASP A 106 16.39 -13.49 -1.34
N ARG A 107 15.58 -14.56 -1.39
CA ARG A 107 14.56 -14.74 -2.42
C ARG A 107 13.55 -13.58 -2.44
N ILE A 108 13.05 -13.16 -1.28
CA ILE A 108 12.09 -12.05 -1.18
C ILE A 108 12.75 -10.73 -1.60
N ASN A 109 14.00 -10.51 -1.21
CA ASN A 109 14.74 -9.30 -1.59
C ASN A 109 14.97 -9.25 -3.11
N ASP A 110 15.34 -10.38 -3.73
CA ASP A 110 15.54 -10.49 -5.17
C ASP A 110 14.22 -10.23 -5.93
N GLU A 111 13.09 -10.79 -5.46
CA GLU A 111 11.77 -10.54 -6.06
C GLU A 111 11.37 -9.06 -6.04
N ILE A 112 11.58 -8.38 -4.90
CA ILE A 112 11.31 -6.94 -4.78
C ILE A 112 12.24 -6.14 -5.69
N ALA A 113 13.53 -6.51 -5.79
CA ALA A 113 14.51 -5.83 -6.61
C ALA A 113 14.19 -5.98 -8.11
N ASP A 114 13.78 -7.17 -8.54
CA ASP A 114 13.40 -7.46 -9.92
C ASP A 114 12.15 -6.67 -10.33
N GLU A 115 11.08 -6.67 -9.52
CA GLU A 115 9.88 -5.87 -9.79
C GLU A 115 10.19 -4.37 -9.91
N LEU A 116 11.06 -3.85 -9.05
CA LEU A 116 11.47 -2.45 -9.09
C LEU A 116 12.32 -2.15 -10.33
N ALA A 117 13.22 -3.05 -10.72
CA ALA A 117 14.05 -2.91 -11.91
C ALA A 117 13.19 -2.89 -13.18
N GLU A 118 12.20 -3.79 -13.29
CA GLU A 118 11.24 -3.81 -14.39
C GLU A 118 10.46 -2.48 -14.49
N PHE A 119 9.99 -1.95 -13.35
CA PHE A 119 9.32 -0.66 -13.30
C PHE A 119 10.21 0.48 -13.83
N LEU A 120 11.46 0.55 -13.37
CA LEU A 120 12.42 1.60 -13.76
C LEU A 120 12.78 1.54 -15.25
N VAL A 121 12.97 0.35 -15.82
CA VAL A 121 13.20 0.17 -17.26
C VAL A 121 11.97 0.62 -18.07
N GLY A 122 10.77 0.32 -17.58
CA GLY A 122 9.52 0.79 -18.15
C GLY A 122 9.40 2.32 -18.14
N GLU A 123 9.75 2.98 -17.03
CA GLU A 123 9.76 4.45 -16.94
C GLU A 123 10.76 5.10 -17.91
N GLN A 124 11.98 4.56 -18.01
CA GLN A 124 13.01 5.10 -18.92
C GLN A 124 12.57 4.99 -20.38
N SER A 125 11.86 3.93 -20.74
CA SER A 125 11.30 3.73 -22.08
C SER A 125 10.13 4.68 -22.39
N ARG A 126 9.39 5.15 -21.38
CA ARG A 126 8.31 6.17 -21.55
C ARG A 126 8.83 7.61 -21.63
N ARG A 127 10.06 7.87 -21.17
CA ARG A 127 10.68 9.21 -21.16
C ARG A 127 11.47 9.56 -22.43
N ASN A 128 11.78 8.57 -23.28
CA ASN A 128 12.41 8.74 -24.59
C ASN A 128 11.38 8.73 -25.73
#